data_AF-A0A7S3HAJ8-F1
#
_entry.id   AF-A0A7S3HAJ8-F1
#
_cell.length_a   1.000
_cell.length_b   1.000
_cell.length_c   1.000
_cell.angle_alpha   90.00
_cell.angle_beta   90.00
_cell.angle_gamma   90.00
#
_symmetry.space_group_name_H-M   'P 1'
#
loop_
_entity.id
_entity.type
_entity.pdbx_description
1 polymer ?
#
loop_
_entity_poly.entity_id
_entity_poly.type
_entity_poly.pdbx_seq_one_letter_code
_entity_poly.pdbx_strand_id
1 'polypeptide(L)'
;IMSNSLLAIKASSEANTAEQKRLAERKRNLLVLINQHLIENGYVEAAERLQHESGGVLTKFAAADNIDLTLILSEYESYYEMRFDKKPKLARKLMDGEEPAFKFSKPG
;
A
#
# COMPACT_ATOMS: atom_id res chain seq x y z
N ILE A 1 -34.53 24.05 16.30
CA ILE A 1 -34.26 22.59 16.16
C ILE A 1 -33.45 22.26 14.88
N MET A 2 -33.46 23.07 13.82
CA MET A 2 -32.66 22.82 12.59
C MET A 2 -31.13 23.10 12.68
N SER A 3 -30.65 23.78 13.72
CA SER A 3 -29.25 24.19 13.86
C SER A 3 -28.27 23.04 14.16
N ASN A 4 -28.72 22.03 14.92
CA ASN A 4 -27.88 20.88 15.27
C ASN A 4 -27.68 19.92 14.09
N SER A 5 -28.63 19.88 13.16
CA SER A 5 -28.57 19.02 11.96
C SER A 5 -27.51 19.49 10.96
N LEU A 6 -27.39 20.80 10.73
CA LEU A 6 -26.37 21.36 9.84
C LEU A 6 -24.94 21.15 10.36
N LEU A 7 -24.73 21.30 11.67
CA LEU A 7 -23.45 21.03 12.31
C LEU A 7 -23.08 19.54 12.23
N ALA A 8 -24.05 18.64 12.44
CA ALA A 8 -23.85 17.20 12.31
C ALA A 8 -23.55 16.77 10.86
N ILE A 9 -24.25 17.33 9.88
CA ILE A 9 -24.00 17.07 8.45
C ILE A 9 -22.63 17.60 8.03
N LYS A 10 -22.25 18.80 8.47
CA LYS A 10 -20.93 19.37 8.17
C LYS A 10 -19.80 18.56 8.80
N ALA A 11 -19.93 18.20 10.08
CA ALA A 11 -18.96 17.34 10.76
C ALA A 11 -18.82 15.97 10.09
N SER A 12 -19.93 15.36 9.66
CA SER A 12 -19.91 14.10 8.91
C SER A 12 -19.23 14.24 7.54
N SER A 13 -19.48 15.33 6.82
CA SER A 13 -18.85 15.62 5.52
C SER A 13 -17.34 15.87 5.66
N GLU A 14 -16.93 16.61 6.69
CA GLU A 14 -15.52 16.86 7.00
C GLU A 14 -14.80 15.56 7.40
N ALA A 15 -15.43 14.73 8.24
CA ALA A 15 -14.89 13.41 8.61
C ALA A 15 -14.70 12.50 7.39
N ASN A 16 -15.69 12.45 6.49
CA ASN A 16 -15.60 11.69 5.24
C ASN A 16 -14.46 12.20 4.35
N THR A 17 -14.30 13.52 4.26
CA THR A 17 -13.23 14.16 3.48
C THR A 17 -11.86 13.85 4.07
N ALA A 18 -11.71 13.89 5.39
CA ALA A 18 -10.47 13.53 6.07
C ALA A 18 -10.11 12.07 5.85
N GLU A 19 -11.09 11.17 5.89
CA GLU A 19 -10.86 9.75 5.63
C GLU A 19 -10.41 9.49 4.19
N GLN A 20 -11.05 10.12 3.21
CA GLN A 20 -10.63 10.02 1.81
C GLN A 20 -9.20 10.50 1.60
N LYS A 21 -8.79 11.59 2.25
CA LYS A 21 -7.41 12.08 2.21
C LYS A 21 -6.43 11.06 2.80
N ARG A 22 -6.76 10.47 3.96
CA ARG A 22 -5.94 9.43 4.59
C ARG A 22 -5.77 8.20 3.70
N LEU A 23 -6.84 7.75 3.04
CA LEU A 23 -6.79 6.61 2.13
C LEU A 23 -5.94 6.91 0.88
N ALA A 24 -6.07 8.11 0.32
CA ALA A 24 -5.27 8.54 -0.82
C ALA A 24 -3.78 8.63 -0.46
N GLU A 25 -3.46 9.19 0.70
CA GLU A 25 -2.11 9.24 1.25
C GLU A 25 -1.53 7.85 1.49
N ARG A 26 -2.29 6.94 2.10
CA ARG A 26 -1.86 5.55 2.28
C ARG A 26 -1.57 4.88 0.94
N LYS A 27 -2.44 5.03 -0.06
CA LYS A 27 -2.23 4.47 -1.41
C LYS A 27 -0.95 5.01 -2.05
N ARG A 28 -0.72 6.32 -1.95
CA ARG A 28 0.52 6.94 -2.43
C ARG A 28 1.74 6.36 -1.73
N ASN A 29 1.75 6.31 -0.40
CA ASN A 29 2.91 5.85 0.36
C ASN A 29 3.24 4.39 0.03
N LEU A 30 2.23 3.54 -0.16
CA LEU A 30 2.43 2.16 -0.61
C LEU A 30 3.10 2.10 -1.99
N LEU A 31 2.63 2.88 -2.96
CA LEU A 31 3.24 2.91 -4.30
C LEU A 31 4.70 3.34 -4.24
N VAL A 32 5.01 4.36 -3.45
CA VAL A 32 6.37 4.87 -3.27
C VAL A 32 7.28 3.79 -2.69
N LEU A 33 6.85 3.09 -1.64
CA LEU A 33 7.61 2.01 -1.00
C LEU A 33 7.82 0.82 -1.94
N ILE A 34 6.79 0.44 -2.70
CA ILE A 34 6.89 -0.65 -3.70
C ILE A 34 7.88 -0.27 -4.79
N ASN A 35 7.77 0.94 -5.35
CA ASN A 35 8.67 1.39 -6.41
C ASN A 35 10.14 1.42 -5.97
N GLN A 36 10.39 1.90 -4.75
CA GLN A 36 11.73 1.90 -4.16
C GLN A 36 12.27 0.46 -4.02
N HIS A 37 11.46 -0.46 -3.47
CA HIS A 37 11.83 -1.87 -3.35
C HIS A 37 12.14 -2.52 -4.70
N LEU A 38 11.37 -2.19 -5.75
CA LEU A 38 11.62 -2.67 -7.10
C LEU A 38 12.99 -2.21 -7.62
N ILE A 39 13.32 -0.93 -7.46
CA ILE A 39 14.59 -0.34 -7.91
C ILE A 39 15.77 -0.96 -7.16
N GLU A 40 15.70 -1.06 -5.83
CA GLU A 40 16.76 -1.61 -4.98
C GLU A 40 17.09 -3.07 -5.29
N ASN A 41 16.11 -3.84 -5.74
CA ASN A 41 16.28 -5.26 -6.11
C ASN A 41 16.52 -5.47 -7.62
N GLY A 42 16.68 -4.40 -8.40
CA GLY A 42 17.02 -4.47 -9.82
C GLY A 42 15.83 -4.78 -10.75
N TYR A 43 14.59 -4.69 -10.27
CA TYR A 43 13.38 -4.85 -11.07
C TYR A 43 13.05 -3.56 -11.86
N VAL A 44 14.01 -3.07 -12.64
CA VAL A 44 13.98 -1.74 -13.29
C VAL A 44 12.77 -1.61 -14.23
N GLU A 45 12.55 -2.58 -15.12
CA GLU A 45 11.43 -2.53 -16.06
C GLU A 45 10.06 -2.49 -15.36
N ALA A 46 9.92 -3.21 -14.24
CA ALA A 46 8.71 -3.20 -13.45
C ALA A 46 8.49 -1.85 -12.75
N ALA A 47 9.57 -1.25 -12.21
CA ALA A 47 9.54 0.07 -11.61
C ALA A 47 9.15 1.15 -12.64
N GLU A 48 9.70 1.09 -13.85
CA GLU A 48 9.35 2.02 -14.94
C GLU A 48 7.88 1.92 -15.34
N ARG A 49 7.36 0.69 -15.52
CA ARG A 49 5.94 0.46 -15.82
C ARG A 49 5.05 0.98 -14.69
N LEU A 50 5.39 0.69 -13.44
CA LEU A 50 4.67 1.19 -12.27
C LEU A 50 4.68 2.71 -12.22
N GLN A 51 5.81 3.36 -12.50
CA GLN A 51 5.93 4.82 -12.56
C GLN A 51 5.00 5.41 -13.62
N HIS A 52 4.94 4.82 -14.81
CA HIS A 52 4.05 5.24 -15.89
C HIS A 52 2.56 5.07 -15.50
N GLU A 53 2.19 3.97 -14.85
CA GLU A 53 0.82 3.68 -14.42
C GLU A 53 0.39 4.49 -13.18
N SER A 54 1.34 5.00 -12.39
CA SER A 54 1.07 5.70 -11.12
C SER A 54 0.50 7.13 -11.27
N GLY A 55 0.27 7.61 -12.49
CA GLY A 55 -0.31 8.94 -12.74
C GLY A 55 0.54 10.10 -12.24
N GLY A 56 1.87 9.95 -12.23
CA GLY A 56 2.81 10.98 -11.78
C GLY A 56 2.95 11.11 -10.26
N VAL A 57 2.45 10.15 -9.49
CA VAL A 57 2.71 10.09 -8.04
C VAL A 57 4.20 9.81 -7.78
N LEU A 58 4.75 8.83 -8.49
CA LEU A 58 6.14 8.38 -8.33
C LEU A 58 7.18 9.34 -8.92
N THR A 59 6.76 10.44 -9.55
CA THR A 59 7.64 11.54 -9.96
C THR A 59 7.68 12.68 -8.95
N LYS A 60 6.72 12.72 -8.01
CA LYS A 60 6.57 13.80 -7.01
C LYS A 60 6.97 13.39 -5.60
N PHE A 61 7.01 12.09 -5.33
CA PHE A 61 7.24 11.55 -4.00
C PHE A 61 8.27 10.44 -4.05
N ALA A 62 9.14 10.41 -3.03
CA ALA A 62 10.14 9.37 -2.79
C ALA A 62 9.98 8.86 -1.35
N ALA A 63 10.51 7.66 -1.08
CA ALA A 63 10.57 7.13 0.27
C ALA A 63 11.50 8.02 1.12
N ALA A 64 11.23 8.08 2.43
CA ALA A 64 12.12 8.78 3.35
C ALA A 64 13.32 7.89 3.71
N ASP A 65 14.45 8.49 4.09
CA ASP A 65 15.71 7.77 4.35
C ASP A 65 15.63 6.74 5.48
N ASN A 66 14.63 6.85 6.35
CA ASN A 66 14.43 6.00 7.52
C ASN A 66 13.33 4.95 7.34
N ILE A 67 12.85 4.73 6.11
CA ILE A 67 11.76 3.79 5.85
C ILE A 67 11.97 3.05 4.54
N ASP A 68 11.81 1.73 4.58
CA ASP A 68 11.73 0.88 3.40
C ASP A 68 10.76 -0.28 3.65
N LEU A 69 10.39 -0.98 2.57
CA LEU A 69 9.39 -2.04 2.63
C LEU A 69 9.88 -3.27 3.41
N THR A 70 11.19 -3.52 3.40
CA THR A 70 11.82 -4.63 4.14
C THR A 70 11.78 -4.38 5.63
N LEU A 71 12.13 -3.16 6.07
CA LEU A 71 12.05 -2.73 7.46
C LEU A 71 10.62 -2.87 8.00
N ILE A 72 9.63 -2.37 7.27
CA ILE A 72 8.22 -2.46 7.66
C ILE A 72 7.79 -3.93 7.83
N LEU A 73 8.23 -4.81 6.92
CA LEU A 73 7.91 -6.23 7.00
C LEU A 73 8.52 -6.87 8.25
N SER A 74 9.79 -6.60 8.53
CA SER A 74 10.48 -7.12 9.71
C SER A 74 9.89 -6.60 11.03
N GLU A 75 9.49 -5.33 11.09
CA GLU A 75 8.79 -4.77 12.25
C GLU A 75 7.43 -5.44 12.46
N TYR A 76 6.68 -5.68 11.38
CA TYR A 76 5.41 -6.40 11.44
C TYR A 76 5.60 -7.86 11.90
N GLU A 77 6.60 -8.56 11.39
CA GLU A 77 6.95 -9.92 11.82
C GLU A 77 7.26 -9.97 13.32
N SER A 78 8.10 -9.04 13.79
CA SER A 78 8.49 -8.93 15.20
C SER A 78 7.28 -8.65 16.10
N TYR A 79 6.42 -7.72 15.69
CA TYR A 79 5.17 -7.42 16.41
C TYR A 79 4.24 -8.62 16.46
N TYR A 80 4.05 -9.32 15.33
CA TYR A 80 3.16 -10.47 15.25
C TYR A 80 3.67 -11.63 16.10
N GLU A 81 4.98 -11.91 16.06
CA GLU A 81 5.62 -12.93 16.90
C GLU A 81 5.48 -12.61 18.39
N MET A 82 5.76 -11.36 18.80
CA MET A 82 5.55 -10.92 20.18
C MET A 82 4.08 -11.04 20.61
N ARG A 83 3.13 -10.72 19.72
CA ARG A 83 1.69 -10.67 20.05
C ARG A 83 1.04 -12.06 20.10
N PHE A 84 1.50 -12.99 19.27
CA PHE A 84 0.82 -14.27 19.03
C PHE A 84 1.70 -15.49 19.31
N ASP A 85 2.94 -15.29 19.79
CA ASP A 85 3.94 -16.34 20.07
C ASP A 85 4.18 -17.26 18.86
N LYS A 86 4.08 -16.69 17.66
CA LYS A 86 4.27 -17.41 16.39
C LYS A 86 4.63 -16.44 15.28
N LYS A 87 5.46 -16.87 14.33
CA LYS A 87 5.77 -16.09 13.13
C LYS A 87 4.56 -16.00 12.19
N PRO A 88 4.30 -14.84 11.57
CA PRO A 88 3.24 -14.72 10.58
C PRO A 88 3.57 -15.54 9.33
N LYS A 89 2.56 -16.16 8.73
CA LYS A 89 2.69 -16.79 7.41
C LYS A 89 2.44 -15.73 6.34
N LEU A 90 3.50 -15.14 5.80
CA LEU A 90 3.43 -14.07 4.79
C LEU A 90 3.11 -14.60 3.39
N ALA A 91 3.68 -15.75 3.04
CA ALA A 91 3.46 -16.42 1.76
C ALA A 91 3.21 -17.90 1.98
N ARG A 92 2.47 -18.52 1.06
CA ARG A 92 2.32 -19.98 0.99
C ARG A 92 2.87 -20.46 -0.35
N LYS A 93 3.42 -21.67 -0.35
CA LYS A 93 3.78 -22.35 -1.59
C LYS A 93 2.50 -22.74 -2.34
N LEU A 94 2.49 -22.56 -3.66
CA LEU A 94 1.45 -23.11 -4.52
C LEU A 94 1.64 -24.61 -4.66
N MET A 95 0.54 -25.37 -4.68
CA MET A 95 0.57 -26.82 -4.92
C MET A 95 0.68 -27.13 -6.42
N ASP A 96 1.08 -28.35 -6.76
CA ASP A 96 1.17 -28.75 -8.17
C ASP A 96 -0.22 -28.67 -8.84
N GLY A 97 -0.29 -27.95 -9.95
CA GLY A 97 -1.55 -27.65 -10.66
C GLY A 97 -2.33 -26.47 -10.11
N GLU A 98 -1.84 -25.81 -9.06
CA GLU A 98 -2.45 -24.59 -8.52
C GLU A 98 -1.94 -23.35 -9.27
N GLU A 99 -2.86 -22.66 -9.94
CA GLU A 99 -2.57 -21.39 -10.61
C GLU A 99 -2.52 -20.23 -9.61
N PRO A 100 -1.66 -19.23 -9.82
CA PRO A 100 -1.69 -18.02 -9.01
C PRO A 100 -3.07 -17.34 -9.16
N ALA A 101 -3.60 -16.84 -8.04
CA ALA A 101 -4.96 -16.28 -7.96
C ALA A 101 -5.19 -15.08 -8.90
N PHE A 102 -4.12 -14.43 -9.36
CA PHE A 102 -4.19 -13.30 -10.29
C PHE A 102 -3.61 -13.71 -11.65
N LYS A 103 -4.46 -13.74 -12.68
CA LYS A 103 -4.04 -13.95 -14.07
C LYS A 103 -4.04 -12.61 -14.79
N PHE A 104 -2.89 -12.19 -15.32
CA PHE A 104 -2.84 -11.11 -16.29
C PHE A 104 -3.51 -11.60 -17.58
N SER A 105 -4.73 -11.13 -17.87
CA SER A 105 -5.27 -11.27 -19.22
C SER A 105 -4.39 -10.44 -20.15
N LYS A 106 -3.65 -11.10 -21.05
CA LYS A 106 -2.96 -10.40 -22.13
C LYS A 106 -3.98 -9.50 -22.84
N PRO A 107 -3.75 -8.18 -22.97
CA PRO A 107 -4.55 -7.41 -23.91
C PRO A 107 -4.30 -7.98 -25.31
N GLY A 108 -5.38 -8.34 -25.99
CA GLY A 108 -5.37 -8.81 -27.38
C GLY A 108 -5.18 -7.67 -28.37
#